data_AF-A0A8D9BZL8-F1
#
_entry.id   AF-A0A8D9BZL8-F1
#
_cell.length_a   1.000
_cell.length_b   1.000
_cell.length_c   1.000
_cell.angle_alpha   90.00
_cell.angle_beta   90.00
_cell.angle_gamma   90.00
#
_symmetry.space_group_name_H-M   'P 1'
#
loop_
_entity.id
_entity.type
_entity.pdbx_description
1 polymer ?
#
loop_
_entity_poly.entity_id
_entity_poly.type
_entity_poly.pdbx_seq_one_letter_code
_entity_poly.pdbx_strand_id
1 'polypeptide(L)'
;SSCAANVSVGVDLAALDLLQVAAGYTVAPTGAHAYHPSTSRKRQIFVRACVRMTLQLATRYKNIVQSQPADVKKSITSMIDKVDTIISSSVLEHLRVYESSLLLSELLLLLNQSASSLGNISLEAFCDWLSSSTNRRSIVLCGILKVSGAVVKNDAALSQLLETCVKVWFQQTPVLPTAALGDQDCSEQQQQQDESPGSDWSRLLTLFQKVPPKSPPFEDSLLSHNCLLTLYIMLVKNLPASSPGPAAGTLPGTDLSQNAAVLSKLISYVGQITPNEGLDESKLPLLWMLYVQLIHTGCQEGNAPVQSLNILLSHLNGFISYKPSWQLLSAIGLKKQTIVSNKCRLLCKSLVSFILTQLPERIEGEPESPTMSSQYIRQQSGAPGHLTSNSSDLVPSPEALKSVSQLEQLASDKNYNDLKPQLELALQCIRDPNYSMANCHHFVIKLAKRLYSEGYIQSICNQTSQENVQ
;
A
#
# COMPACT_ATOMS: atom_id res chain seq x y z
N SER A 1 4.02 40.97 38.94
CA SER A 1 3.57 39.58 38.72
C SER A 1 4.24 38.90 37.52
N SER A 2 4.63 39.60 36.44
CA SER A 2 5.29 38.97 35.28
C SER A 2 6.72 38.47 35.55
N CYS A 3 7.50 39.12 36.43
CA CYS A 3 8.87 38.71 36.73
C CYS A 3 8.94 37.36 37.46
N ALA A 4 8.01 37.09 38.38
CA ALA A 4 7.94 35.82 39.12
C ALA A 4 7.51 34.64 38.24
N ALA A 5 6.59 34.87 37.29
CA ALA A 5 6.18 33.87 36.31
C ALA A 5 7.32 33.51 35.33
N ASN A 6 8.15 34.48 34.96
CA ASN A 6 9.31 34.22 34.10
C ASN A 6 10.41 33.42 34.82
N VAL A 7 10.59 33.63 36.13
CA VAL A 7 11.55 32.85 36.94
C VAL A 7 11.08 31.41 37.12
N SER A 8 9.77 31.16 37.33
CA SER A 8 9.26 29.79 37.47
C SER A 8 9.39 28.99 36.17
N VAL A 9 9.11 29.60 35.02
CA VAL A 9 9.30 28.95 33.70
C VAL A 9 10.77 28.61 33.46
N GLY A 10 11.70 29.47 33.87
CA GLY A 10 13.13 29.21 33.76
C GLY A 10 13.61 28.01 34.59
N VAL A 11 13.07 27.83 35.80
CA VAL A 11 13.37 26.68 36.66
C VAL A 11 12.83 25.38 36.05
N ASP A 12 11.59 25.40 35.55
CA ASP A 12 10.97 24.23 34.93
C ASP A 12 11.75 23.77 33.68
N LEU A 13 12.20 24.72 32.84
CA LEU A 13 13.03 24.44 31.67
C LEU A 13 14.40 23.86 32.07
N ALA A 14 15.07 24.44 33.07
CA ALA A 14 16.35 23.93 33.56
C ALA A 14 16.23 22.52 34.16
N ALA A 15 15.14 22.23 34.87
CA ALA A 15 14.86 20.90 35.39
C ALA A 15 14.61 19.89 34.25
N LEU A 16 13.87 20.29 33.22
CA LEU A 16 13.63 19.45 32.05
C LEU A 16 14.94 19.15 31.29
N ASP A 17 15.79 20.16 31.12
CA ASP A 17 17.10 20.01 30.47
C ASP A 17 18.02 19.09 31.28
N LEU A 18 18.05 19.23 32.61
CA LEU A 18 18.81 18.34 33.49
C LEU A 18 18.33 16.88 33.36
N LEU A 19 17.01 16.66 33.34
CA LEU A 19 16.43 15.32 33.14
C LEU A 19 16.77 14.77 31.76
N GLN A 20 16.74 15.61 30.72
CA GLN A 20 17.11 15.24 29.37
C GLN A 20 18.58 14.81 29.29
N VAL A 21 19.49 15.57 29.89
CA VAL A 21 20.92 15.23 29.99
C VAL A 21 21.13 13.94 30.78
N ALA A 22 20.49 13.79 31.94
CA ALA A 22 20.58 12.60 32.78
C ALA A 22 20.05 11.34 32.07
N ALA A 23 19.08 11.50 31.17
CA ALA A 23 18.55 10.45 30.32
C ALA A 23 19.46 10.07 29.15
N GLY A 24 20.57 10.79 28.94
CA GLY A 24 21.52 10.53 27.87
C GLY A 24 21.08 11.09 26.52
N TYR A 25 20.28 12.17 26.50
CA TYR A 25 20.02 12.98 25.31
C TYR A 25 21.13 14.02 25.08
N THR A 26 22.38 13.59 25.22
CA THR A 26 23.57 14.39 24.97
C THR A 26 24.23 13.89 23.69
N VAL A 27 24.56 14.78 22.77
CA VAL A 27 25.40 14.45 21.62
C VAL A 27 26.81 14.22 22.18
N ALA A 28 27.24 12.96 22.24
CA ALA A 28 28.58 12.65 22.72
C ALA A 28 29.62 13.25 21.76
N PRO A 29 30.69 13.90 22.26
CA PRO A 29 31.82 14.27 21.42
C PRO A 29 32.37 13.01 20.73
N THR A 30 32.65 13.13 19.44
CA THR A 30 33.21 12.06 18.62
C THR A 30 34.40 11.40 19.30
N GLY A 31 34.31 10.08 19.52
CA GLY A 31 35.48 9.23 19.79
C GLY A 31 35.51 8.48 21.12
N ALA A 32 34.76 8.85 22.15
CA ALA A 32 34.76 8.07 23.38
C ALA A 32 33.56 8.41 24.27
N HIS A 33 32.58 7.53 24.32
CA HIS A 33 32.00 7.03 25.56
C HIS A 33 31.11 5.83 25.19
N ALA A 34 31.44 4.67 25.76
CA ALA A 34 30.67 3.44 25.61
C ALA A 34 29.19 3.75 25.88
N TYR A 35 28.34 3.47 24.90
CA TYR A 35 26.89 3.46 25.06
C TYR A 35 26.56 2.62 26.30
N HIS A 36 26.25 3.28 27.42
CA HIS A 36 26.08 2.58 28.69
C HIS A 36 24.84 1.67 28.59
N PRO A 37 24.88 0.43 29.09
CA PRO A 37 23.74 -0.50 28.97
C PRO A 37 22.41 0.04 29.51
N SER A 38 22.47 0.96 30.50
CA SER A 38 21.26 1.60 31.05
C SER A 38 20.69 2.74 30.20
N THR A 39 21.41 3.23 29.18
CA THR A 39 21.04 4.45 28.43
C THR A 39 19.68 4.30 27.76
N SER A 40 19.45 3.19 27.05
CA SER A 40 18.15 2.87 26.42
C SER A 40 16.99 3.01 27.42
N ARG A 41 17.15 2.42 28.62
CA ARG A 41 16.12 2.44 29.65
C ARG A 41 15.89 3.83 30.22
N LYS A 42 16.95 4.61 30.45
CA LYS A 42 16.84 5.99 30.94
C LYS A 42 16.10 6.87 29.93
N ARG A 43 16.43 6.75 28.63
CA ARG A 43 15.72 7.45 27.55
C ARG A 43 14.25 7.08 27.51
N GLN A 44 13.92 5.79 27.61
CA GLN A 44 12.54 5.33 27.64
C GLN A 44 11.76 5.95 28.82
N ILE A 45 12.35 5.96 30.02
CA ILE A 45 11.71 6.55 31.21
C ILE A 45 11.45 8.05 31.00
N PHE A 46 12.42 8.77 30.42
CA PHE A 46 12.27 10.19 30.10
C PHE A 46 11.13 10.43 29.11
N VAL A 47 11.11 9.73 27.96
CA VAL A 47 10.04 9.87 26.96
C VAL A 47 8.68 9.54 27.56
N ARG A 48 8.59 8.45 28.34
CA ARG A 48 7.36 8.08 29.05
C ARG A 48 6.89 9.18 30.00
N ALA A 49 7.81 9.80 30.74
CA ALA A 49 7.49 10.91 31.64
C ALA A 49 6.95 12.12 30.87
N CYS A 50 7.60 12.49 29.75
CA CYS A 50 7.12 13.56 28.87
C CYS A 50 5.71 13.28 28.34
N VAL A 51 5.46 12.07 27.82
CA VAL A 51 4.14 11.67 27.31
C VAL A 51 3.07 11.74 28.42
N ARG A 52 3.36 11.20 29.60
CA ARG A 52 2.44 11.26 30.75
C ARG A 52 2.13 12.69 31.14
N MET A 53 3.14 13.56 31.18
CA MET A 53 2.98 14.97 31.46
C MET A 53 2.11 15.64 30.40
N THR A 54 2.37 15.42 29.11
CA THR A 54 1.55 15.93 28.00
C THR A 54 0.09 15.50 28.12
N LEU A 55 -0.17 14.22 28.40
CA LEU A 55 -1.53 13.69 28.58
C LEU A 55 -2.24 14.34 29.77
N GLN A 56 -1.57 14.50 30.91
CA GLN A 56 -2.11 15.16 32.09
C GLN A 56 -2.41 16.63 31.84
N LEU A 57 -1.47 17.36 31.24
CA LEU A 57 -1.61 18.78 30.92
C LEU A 57 -2.73 19.01 29.90
N ALA A 58 -2.80 18.19 28.84
CA ALA A 58 -3.85 18.30 27.84
C ALA A 58 -5.25 18.02 28.42
N THR A 59 -5.33 17.08 29.38
CA THR A 59 -6.60 16.79 30.08
C THR A 59 -7.02 17.94 30.99
N ARG A 60 -6.07 18.56 31.70
CA ARG A 60 -6.33 19.66 32.63
C ARG A 60 -6.59 21.00 31.92
N TYR A 61 -5.89 21.25 30.81
CA TYR A 61 -5.88 22.53 30.09
C TYR A 61 -6.40 22.39 28.66
N LYS A 62 -7.53 21.67 28.47
CA LYS A 62 -8.13 21.40 27.15
C LYS A 62 -8.30 22.65 26.27
N ASN A 63 -8.74 23.76 26.87
CA ASN A 63 -8.95 25.03 26.16
C ASN A 63 -7.66 25.56 25.53
N ILE A 64 -6.50 25.36 26.19
CA ILE A 64 -5.20 25.78 25.64
C ILE A 64 -4.82 24.89 24.47
N VAL A 65 -5.02 23.57 24.59
CA VAL A 65 -4.74 22.63 23.49
C VAL A 65 -5.60 22.95 22.26
N GLN A 66 -6.84 23.39 22.47
CA GLN A 66 -7.75 23.77 21.39
C GLN A 66 -7.45 25.16 20.80
N SER A 67 -7.01 26.12 21.61
CA SER A 67 -6.72 27.49 21.14
C SER A 67 -5.31 27.63 20.55
N GLN A 68 -4.37 26.76 20.90
CA GLN A 68 -2.98 26.78 20.44
C GLN A 68 -2.54 25.42 19.85
N PRO A 69 -3.26 24.87 18.86
CA PRO A 69 -2.95 23.55 18.30
C PRO A 69 -1.57 23.49 17.65
N ALA A 70 -1.10 24.60 17.05
CA ALA A 70 0.20 24.69 16.40
C ALA A 70 1.37 24.53 17.37
N ASP A 71 1.29 25.12 18.57
CA ASP A 71 2.35 25.03 19.58
C ASP A 71 2.43 23.64 20.20
N VAL A 72 1.26 23.00 20.40
CA VAL A 72 1.18 21.60 20.83
C VAL A 72 1.78 20.68 19.76
N LYS A 73 1.39 20.87 18.50
CA LYS A 73 1.94 20.13 17.35
C LYS A 73 3.46 20.25 17.30
N LYS A 74 3.99 21.48 17.34
CA LYS A 74 5.43 21.76 17.34
C LYS A 74 6.17 21.08 18.50
N SER A 75 5.57 21.06 19.68
CA SER A 75 6.15 20.39 20.85
C SER A 75 6.24 18.88 20.64
N ILE A 76 5.22 18.26 20.03
CA ILE A 76 5.21 16.84 19.69
C ILE A 76 6.24 16.54 18.59
N THR A 77 6.25 17.34 17.52
CA THR A 77 7.25 17.24 16.44
C THR A 77 8.67 17.32 16.99
N SER A 78 8.94 18.25 17.92
CA SER A 78 10.25 18.36 18.56
C SER A 78 10.64 17.11 19.38
N MET A 79 9.67 16.43 20.01
CA MET A 79 9.96 15.13 20.67
C MET A 79 10.35 14.06 19.64
N ILE A 80 9.71 14.04 18.47
CA ILE A 80 10.03 13.10 17.38
C ILE A 80 11.44 13.40 16.83
N ASP A 81 11.75 14.67 16.54
CA ASP A 81 13.08 15.11 16.08
C ASP A 81 14.20 14.70 17.05
N LYS A 82 13.96 14.88 18.35
CA LYS A 82 14.91 14.50 19.39
C LYS A 82 15.17 13.00 19.40
N VAL A 83 14.15 12.17 19.21
CA VAL A 83 14.30 10.71 19.10
C VAL A 83 15.14 10.34 17.88
N ASP A 84 14.83 10.90 16.71
CA ASP A 84 15.58 10.61 15.48
C ASP A 84 17.05 11.03 15.60
N THR A 85 17.29 12.26 16.05
CA THR A 85 18.62 12.84 16.19
C THR A 85 19.48 12.07 17.19
N ILE A 86 18.93 11.74 18.38
CA ILE A 86 19.72 11.07 19.41
C ILE A 86 20.05 9.64 19.02
N ILE A 87 19.12 8.90 18.41
CA ILE A 87 19.36 7.52 18.02
C ILE A 87 20.37 7.47 16.89
N SER A 88 20.20 8.31 15.87
CA SER A 88 21.11 8.35 14.72
C SER A 88 22.54 8.71 15.12
N SER A 89 22.71 9.61 16.10
CA SER A 89 24.04 10.07 16.55
C SER A 89 24.72 9.20 17.59
N SER A 90 23.98 8.40 18.38
CA SER A 90 24.55 7.74 19.57
C SER A 90 24.34 6.24 19.67
N VAL A 91 23.50 5.64 18.81
CA VAL A 91 23.15 4.21 18.88
C VAL A 91 23.80 3.47 17.70
N LEU A 92 24.36 2.28 17.99
CA LEU A 92 24.93 1.39 16.98
C LEU A 92 23.88 1.01 15.93
N GLU A 93 24.25 1.01 14.65
CA GLU A 93 23.33 0.84 13.50
C GLU A 93 22.30 -0.29 13.70
N HIS A 94 22.78 -1.49 14.03
CA HIS A 94 21.94 -2.68 14.20
C HIS A 94 20.96 -2.61 15.39
N LEU A 95 21.18 -1.70 16.35
CA LEU A 95 20.29 -1.47 17.50
C LEU A 95 19.34 -0.29 17.31
N ARG A 96 19.55 0.56 16.29
CA ARG A 96 18.79 1.79 16.09
C ARG A 96 17.29 1.54 15.96
N VAL A 97 16.89 0.54 15.18
CA VAL A 97 15.47 0.21 14.98
C VAL A 97 14.85 -0.26 16.29
N TYR A 98 15.56 -1.08 17.06
CA TYR A 98 15.09 -1.58 18.35
C TYR A 98 14.87 -0.44 19.35
N GLU A 99 15.87 0.42 19.54
CA GLU A 99 15.75 1.54 20.48
C GLU A 99 14.73 2.58 20.02
N SER A 100 14.64 2.85 18.72
CA SER A 100 13.63 3.76 18.16
C SER A 100 12.23 3.24 18.42
N SER A 101 11.99 1.95 18.18
CA SER A 101 10.72 1.29 18.49
C SER A 101 10.36 1.40 19.97
N LEU A 102 11.35 1.25 20.86
CA LEU A 102 11.14 1.37 22.31
C LEU A 102 10.67 2.77 22.70
N LEU A 103 11.33 3.83 22.21
CA LEU A 103 10.95 5.21 22.52
C LEU A 103 9.60 5.59 21.88
N LEU A 104 9.38 5.16 20.63
CA LEU A 104 8.14 5.42 19.90
C LEU A 104 6.94 4.69 20.51
N SER A 105 7.15 3.54 21.15
CA SER A 105 6.08 2.85 21.90
C SER A 105 5.45 3.72 22.99
N GLU A 106 6.21 4.69 23.52
CA GLU A 106 5.70 5.65 24.50
C GLU A 106 5.04 6.84 23.79
N LEU A 107 5.69 7.44 22.78
CA LEU A 107 5.15 8.61 22.06
C LEU A 107 3.82 8.31 21.35
N LEU A 108 3.68 7.12 20.76
CA LEU A 108 2.48 6.71 20.04
C LEU A 108 1.25 6.58 20.96
N LEU A 109 1.42 6.54 22.29
CA LEU A 109 0.29 6.56 23.23
C LEU A 109 -0.52 7.87 23.16
N LEU A 110 0.06 8.95 22.64
CA LEU A 110 -0.65 10.20 22.38
C LEU A 110 -1.81 10.01 21.37
N LEU A 111 -1.69 9.05 20.45
CA LEU A 111 -2.70 8.76 19.43
C LEU A 111 -3.94 8.05 19.98
N ASN A 112 -3.83 7.48 21.19
CA ASN A 112 -4.92 6.76 21.85
C ASN A 112 -5.98 7.69 22.48
N GLN A 113 -5.84 9.00 22.31
CA GLN A 113 -6.74 10.00 22.86
C GLN A 113 -7.88 10.37 21.88
N SER A 114 -8.65 9.36 21.44
CA SER A 114 -9.65 9.47 20.36
C SER A 114 -10.74 10.53 20.59
N ALA A 115 -11.07 10.84 21.84
CA ALA A 115 -12.08 11.83 22.21
C ALA A 115 -11.53 13.26 22.43
N SER A 116 -10.26 13.50 22.11
CA SER A 116 -9.59 14.79 22.40
C SER A 116 -8.92 15.39 21.17
N SER A 117 -8.80 16.72 21.15
CA SER A 117 -8.00 17.44 20.13
C SER A 117 -6.53 17.00 20.13
N LEU A 118 -5.99 16.59 21.28
CA LEU A 118 -4.62 16.12 21.39
C LEU A 118 -4.36 14.91 20.48
N GLY A 119 -5.28 13.96 20.38
CA GLY A 119 -5.12 12.77 19.53
C GLY A 119 -4.95 13.14 18.06
N ASN A 120 -5.80 14.04 17.56
CA ASN A 120 -5.75 14.52 16.17
C ASN A 120 -4.50 15.36 15.91
N ILE A 121 -4.18 16.31 16.80
CA ILE A 121 -2.96 17.13 16.69
C ILE A 121 -1.71 16.24 16.69
N SER A 122 -1.69 15.18 17.51
CA SER A 122 -0.58 14.23 17.56
C SER A 122 -0.46 13.45 16.26
N LEU A 123 -1.58 12.95 15.72
CA LEU A 123 -1.59 12.24 14.44
C LEU A 123 -1.05 13.14 13.32
N GLU A 124 -1.53 14.37 13.23
CA GLU A 124 -1.02 15.36 12.27
C GLU A 124 0.48 15.62 12.47
N ALA A 125 0.95 15.75 13.72
CA ALA A 125 2.37 15.95 14.00
C ALA A 125 3.23 14.80 13.45
N PHE A 126 2.79 13.55 13.64
CA PHE A 126 3.49 12.37 13.10
C PHE A 126 3.44 12.33 11.58
N CYS A 127 2.27 12.52 10.97
CA CYS A 127 2.11 12.43 9.53
C CYS A 127 2.87 13.54 8.78
N ASP A 128 2.81 14.78 9.27
CA ASP A 128 3.55 15.90 8.68
C ASP A 128 5.06 15.72 8.82
N TRP A 129 5.51 15.26 10.00
CA TRP A 129 6.91 15.00 10.24
C TRP A 129 7.45 13.90 9.33
N LEU A 130 6.72 12.80 9.17
CA LEU A 130 7.08 11.70 8.27
C LEU A 130 7.12 12.15 6.80
N SER A 131 6.20 13.01 6.40
CA SER A 131 6.07 13.50 5.02
C SER A 131 7.12 14.55 4.65
N SER A 132 7.85 15.10 5.62
CA SER A 132 8.95 16.04 5.37
C SER A 132 10.06 15.38 4.55
N SER A 133 10.54 16.09 3.53
CA SER A 133 11.61 15.62 2.63
C SER A 133 12.91 15.30 3.37
N THR A 134 13.18 15.97 4.49
CA THR A 134 14.36 15.73 5.34
C THR A 134 14.33 14.39 6.06
N ASN A 135 13.14 13.82 6.28
CA ASN A 135 12.93 12.68 7.18
C ASN A 135 12.70 11.37 6.42
N ARG A 136 12.87 11.39 5.10
CA ARG A 136 12.67 10.25 4.20
C ARG A 136 13.64 9.09 4.39
N ARG A 137 14.59 9.10 5.34
CA ARG A 137 15.39 7.90 5.68
C ARG A 137 15.49 7.71 7.19
N SER A 138 14.53 8.27 7.91
CA SER A 138 14.56 8.32 9.35
C SER A 138 14.36 6.94 9.98
N ILE A 139 15.08 6.69 11.08
CA ILE A 139 14.88 5.52 11.92
C ILE A 139 13.50 5.51 12.60
N VAL A 140 12.88 6.68 12.75
CA VAL A 140 11.54 6.81 13.31
C VAL A 140 10.52 6.10 12.45
N LEU A 141 10.62 6.19 11.12
CA LEU A 141 9.72 5.46 10.22
C LEU A 141 9.77 3.95 10.50
N CYS A 142 10.97 3.38 10.56
CA CYS A 142 11.18 1.96 10.84
C CYS A 142 10.65 1.57 12.23
N GLY A 143 10.87 2.44 13.24
CA GLY A 143 10.37 2.22 14.59
C GLY A 143 8.84 2.25 14.67
N ILE A 144 8.17 3.16 13.96
CA ILE A 144 6.70 3.24 13.90
C ILE A 144 6.14 1.97 13.24
N LEU A 145 6.68 1.56 12.09
CA LEU A 145 6.26 0.34 11.39
C LEU A 145 6.38 -0.92 12.27
N LYS A 146 7.40 -0.96 13.12
CA LYS A 146 7.69 -2.09 14.02
C LYS A 146 6.84 -2.14 15.30
N VAL A 147 6.24 -1.04 15.74
CA VAL A 147 5.59 -1.01 17.07
C VAL A 147 4.15 -0.50 17.07
N SER A 148 3.75 0.31 16.09
CA SER A 148 2.43 0.97 16.07
C SER A 148 1.25 0.00 16.14
N GLY A 149 1.32 -1.13 15.43
CA GLY A 149 0.26 -2.13 15.42
C GLY A 149 -0.04 -2.77 16.79
N ALA A 150 0.91 -2.74 17.74
CA ALA A 150 0.72 -3.25 19.09
C ALA A 150 0.36 -2.15 20.11
N VAL A 151 0.65 -0.89 19.81
CA VAL A 151 0.60 0.23 20.76
C VAL A 151 -0.62 1.13 20.54
N VAL A 152 -0.96 1.40 19.27
CA VAL A 152 -2.04 2.31 18.92
C VAL A 152 -3.37 1.54 18.90
N LYS A 153 -4.27 1.92 19.80
CA LYS A 153 -5.61 1.36 19.97
C LYS A 153 -6.68 2.14 19.23
N ASN A 154 -6.38 3.37 18.79
CA ASN A 154 -7.27 4.17 17.98
C ASN A 154 -7.11 3.78 16.50
N ASP A 155 -8.08 3.04 15.98
CA ASP A 155 -8.03 2.47 14.64
C ASP A 155 -7.90 3.53 13.56
N ALA A 156 -8.68 4.61 13.63
CA ALA A 156 -8.62 5.68 12.63
C ALA A 156 -7.22 6.33 12.58
N ALA A 157 -6.60 6.56 13.74
CA ALA A 157 -5.25 7.10 13.81
C ALA A 157 -4.19 6.10 13.33
N LEU A 158 -4.32 4.82 13.70
CA LEU A 158 -3.41 3.77 13.26
C LEU A 158 -3.46 3.58 11.73
N SER A 159 -4.67 3.59 11.15
CA SER A 159 -4.91 3.50 9.71
C SER A 159 -4.12 4.57 8.95
N GLN A 160 -4.33 5.83 9.33
CA GLN A 160 -3.69 6.98 8.66
C GLN A 160 -2.17 7.00 8.88
N LEU A 161 -1.71 6.66 10.09
CA LEU A 161 -0.29 6.62 10.41
C LEU A 161 0.44 5.55 9.58
N LEU A 162 -0.07 4.31 9.57
CA LEU A 162 0.52 3.22 8.79
C LEU A 162 0.50 3.52 7.30
N GLU A 163 -0.62 4.05 6.79
CA GLU A 163 -0.74 4.43 5.39
C GLU A 163 0.32 5.47 5.00
N THR A 164 0.52 6.46 5.86
CA THR A 164 1.56 7.49 5.68
C THR A 164 2.96 6.89 5.72
N CYS A 165 3.23 5.99 6.66
CA CYS A 165 4.51 5.29 6.75
C CYS A 165 4.85 4.54 5.45
N VAL A 166 3.88 3.80 4.91
CA VAL A 166 4.08 3.02 3.67
C VAL A 166 4.27 3.95 2.47
N LYS A 167 3.50 5.04 2.36
CA LYS A 167 3.71 6.05 1.32
C LYS A 167 5.13 6.63 1.37
N VAL A 168 5.57 7.04 2.56
CA VAL A 168 6.91 7.62 2.76
C VAL A 168 8.01 6.60 2.48
N TRP A 169 7.84 5.33 2.86
CA TRP A 169 8.77 4.24 2.58
C TRP A 169 9.12 4.13 1.08
N PHE A 170 8.12 4.24 0.20
CA PHE A 170 8.32 4.13 -1.24
C PHE A 170 8.68 5.45 -1.94
N GLN A 171 8.68 6.57 -1.22
CA GLN A 171 9.24 7.83 -1.73
C GLN A 171 10.78 7.90 -1.59
N GLN A 172 11.39 6.92 -0.91
CA GLN A 172 12.83 6.86 -0.65
C GLN A 172 13.61 6.21 -1.80
N THR A 173 12.92 5.38 -2.58
CA THR A 173 13.50 4.62 -3.70
C THR A 173 13.71 5.58 -4.87
N PRO A 174 14.94 5.76 -5.38
CA PRO A 174 15.18 6.61 -6.53
C PRO A 174 14.43 6.04 -7.75
N VAL A 175 13.42 6.78 -8.21
CA VAL A 175 12.79 6.52 -9.51
C VAL A 175 13.82 6.96 -10.55
N LEU A 176 14.53 5.99 -11.15
CA LEU A 176 15.34 6.26 -12.33
C LEU A 176 14.44 6.92 -13.39
N PRO A 177 14.84 8.05 -13.99
CA PRO A 177 14.02 8.75 -14.96
C PRO A 177 13.68 7.83 -16.13
N THR A 178 12.40 7.50 -16.29
CA THR A 178 11.82 6.97 -17.52
C THR A 178 11.86 8.07 -18.59
N ALA A 179 13.04 8.33 -19.15
CA ALA A 179 13.22 9.16 -20.32
C ALA A 179 14.41 8.61 -21.12
N ALA A 180 14.10 8.20 -22.36
CA ALA A 180 15.00 7.66 -23.37
C ALA A 180 15.49 6.22 -23.14
N LEU A 181 14.77 5.25 -23.71
CA LEU A 181 15.20 4.43 -24.85
C LEU A 181 14.17 3.33 -25.09
N GLY A 182 13.92 3.04 -26.38
CA GLY A 182 13.07 1.94 -26.81
C GLY A 182 13.61 0.58 -26.40
N ASP A 183 12.77 -0.44 -26.58
CA ASP A 183 13.07 -1.88 -26.49
C ASP A 183 14.57 -2.20 -26.40
N GLN A 184 15.07 -2.30 -25.18
CA GLN A 184 16.28 -3.04 -24.87
C GLN A 184 16.05 -3.80 -23.57
N ASP A 185 16.07 -5.11 -23.73
CA ASP A 185 16.03 -6.12 -22.70
C ASP A 185 16.98 -5.79 -21.55
N CYS A 186 16.47 -5.90 -20.32
CA CYS A 186 17.27 -5.88 -19.11
C CYS A 186 18.27 -7.05 -19.13
N SER A 187 19.43 -6.84 -19.72
CA SER A 187 20.59 -7.72 -19.62
C SER A 187 21.69 -7.01 -18.84
N GLU A 188 22.01 -7.63 -17.69
CA GLU A 188 23.36 -7.82 -17.18
C GLU A 188 24.34 -6.65 -17.37
N GLN A 189 24.36 -5.70 -16.42
CA GLN A 189 25.60 -5.02 -16.01
C GLN A 189 25.39 -4.22 -14.72
N GLN A 190 25.49 -4.90 -13.58
CA GLN A 190 25.91 -4.32 -12.30
C GLN A 190 26.42 -5.42 -11.37
N GLN A 191 27.50 -6.10 -11.80
CA GLN A 191 28.37 -6.81 -10.87
C GLN A 191 29.31 -5.79 -10.23
N GLN A 192 28.96 -5.35 -9.02
CA GLN A 192 29.86 -5.13 -7.87
C GLN A 192 29.16 -4.29 -6.80
N GLN A 193 28.34 -4.95 -5.98
CA GLN A 193 28.31 -4.78 -4.53
C GLN A 193 27.53 -5.97 -3.95
N ASP A 194 28.27 -6.86 -3.31
CA ASP A 194 27.78 -8.03 -2.59
C ASP A 194 26.81 -7.64 -1.47
N GLU A 195 25.55 -8.06 -1.63
CA GLU A 195 24.51 -8.42 -0.65
C GLU A 195 23.19 -8.25 -1.41
N SER A 196 22.63 -9.33 -1.97
CA SER A 196 21.36 -9.26 -2.72
C SER A 196 20.26 -8.68 -1.81
N PRO A 197 19.91 -7.40 -1.93
CA PRO A 197 19.00 -6.79 -1.00
C PRO A 197 17.60 -7.16 -1.46
N GLY A 198 16.88 -7.95 -0.65
CA GLY A 198 15.49 -8.29 -0.94
C GLY A 198 14.70 -7.03 -1.33
N SER A 199 13.78 -7.19 -2.27
CA SER A 199 12.91 -6.12 -2.79
C SER A 199 12.34 -5.23 -1.67
N ASP A 200 12.16 -3.93 -1.95
CA ASP A 200 11.72 -2.92 -0.98
C ASP A 200 10.44 -3.32 -0.22
N TRP A 201 9.52 -4.00 -0.91
CA TRP A 201 8.33 -4.60 -0.30
C TRP A 201 8.66 -5.72 0.70
N SER A 202 9.62 -6.60 0.40
CA SER A 202 10.07 -7.65 1.34
C SER A 202 10.63 -7.04 2.62
N ARG A 203 11.50 -6.04 2.49
CA ARG A 203 12.04 -5.30 3.64
C ARG A 203 10.94 -4.65 4.47
N LEU A 204 10.00 -3.97 3.83
CA LEU A 204 8.84 -3.39 4.51
C LEU A 204 8.02 -4.46 5.27
N LEU A 205 7.73 -5.60 4.63
CA LEU A 205 6.96 -6.69 5.22
C LEU A 205 7.66 -7.31 6.44
N THR A 206 8.99 -7.37 6.45
CA THR A 206 9.76 -7.85 7.62
C THR A 206 9.69 -6.88 8.81
N LEU A 207 9.66 -5.57 8.54
CA LEU A 207 9.59 -4.54 9.57
C LEU A 207 8.17 -4.33 10.10
N PHE A 208 7.16 -4.47 9.24
CA PHE A 208 5.77 -4.17 9.56
C PHE A 208 5.24 -5.12 10.64
N GLN A 209 4.86 -4.57 11.80
CA GLN A 209 4.28 -5.34 12.89
C GLN A 209 2.85 -5.75 12.58
N LYS A 210 2.54 -7.05 12.76
CA LYS A 210 1.17 -7.53 12.61
C LYS A 210 0.28 -6.89 13.68
N VAL A 211 -0.86 -6.36 13.25
CA VAL A 211 -1.91 -5.82 14.13
C VAL A 211 -2.63 -7.01 14.80
N PRO A 212 -2.75 -7.05 16.14
CA PRO A 212 -3.50 -8.09 16.82
C PRO A 212 -4.97 -8.11 16.39
N PRO A 213 -5.60 -9.29 16.25
CA PRO A 213 -7.03 -9.40 15.96
C PRO A 213 -7.88 -8.68 17.02
N LYS A 214 -8.94 -8.00 16.58
CA LYS A 214 -9.88 -7.24 17.43
C LYS A 214 -11.29 -7.23 16.82
N SER A 215 -12.27 -6.80 17.62
CA SER A 215 -13.67 -6.64 17.24
C SER A 215 -14.13 -5.21 17.60
N PRO A 216 -14.51 -4.36 16.63
CA PRO A 216 -14.54 -4.62 15.17
C PRO A 216 -13.14 -4.86 14.57
N PRO A 217 -13.05 -5.55 13.42
CA PRO A 217 -11.79 -5.74 12.69
C PRO A 217 -11.10 -4.41 12.33
N PHE A 218 -9.76 -4.41 12.30
CA PHE A 218 -9.01 -3.21 11.93
C PHE A 218 -9.27 -2.79 10.48
N GLU A 219 -9.50 -3.79 9.62
CA GLU A 219 -9.71 -3.63 8.19
C GLU A 219 -10.92 -2.74 7.87
N ASP A 220 -11.93 -2.69 8.74
CA ASP A 220 -13.08 -1.78 8.62
C ASP A 220 -12.64 -0.31 8.69
N SER A 221 -11.66 -0.01 9.55
CA SER A 221 -11.06 1.32 9.63
C SER A 221 -10.22 1.63 8.39
N LEU A 222 -9.50 0.65 7.84
CA LEU A 222 -8.71 0.85 6.62
C LEU A 222 -9.59 1.16 5.41
N LEU A 223 -10.71 0.43 5.27
CA LEU A 223 -11.67 0.63 4.18
C LEU A 223 -12.37 1.98 4.28
N SER A 224 -12.84 2.35 5.47
CA SER A 224 -13.50 3.65 5.69
C SER A 224 -12.61 4.86 5.44
N HIS A 225 -11.29 4.72 5.57
CA HIS A 225 -10.31 5.79 5.35
C HIS A 225 -9.51 5.63 4.04
N ASN A 226 -9.90 4.75 3.12
CA ASN A 226 -9.19 4.45 1.87
C ASN A 226 -7.68 4.15 2.06
N CYS A 227 -7.30 3.52 3.17
CA CYS A 227 -5.92 3.16 3.53
C CYS A 227 -5.52 1.82 2.89
N LEU A 228 -5.49 1.81 1.55
CA LEU A 228 -5.36 0.60 0.74
C LEU A 228 -3.96 0.00 0.74
N LEU A 229 -2.89 0.77 0.95
CA LEU A 229 -1.53 0.22 1.03
C LEU A 229 -1.36 -0.62 2.29
N THR A 230 -1.88 -0.12 3.40
CA THR A 230 -1.89 -0.83 4.68
C THR A 230 -2.73 -2.10 4.60
N LEU A 231 -3.90 -2.02 3.96
CA LEU A 231 -4.77 -3.18 3.71
C LEU A 231 -4.04 -4.26 2.89
N TYR A 232 -3.37 -3.85 1.81
CA TYR A 232 -2.57 -4.75 0.98
C TYR A 232 -1.47 -5.46 1.78
N ILE A 233 -0.71 -4.72 2.59
CA ILE A 233 0.33 -5.31 3.46
C ILE A 233 -0.26 -6.35 4.41
N MET A 234 -1.41 -6.05 5.03
CA MET A 234 -2.06 -7.00 5.94
C MET A 234 -2.49 -8.28 5.24
N LEU A 235 -3.03 -8.18 4.03
CA LEU A 235 -3.40 -9.34 3.23
C LEU A 235 -2.18 -10.18 2.88
N VAL A 236 -1.11 -9.55 2.39
CA VAL A 236 0.14 -10.24 2.03
C VAL A 236 0.80 -10.90 3.24
N LYS A 237 0.82 -10.26 4.42
CA LYS A 237 1.36 -10.85 5.65
C LYS A 237 0.56 -12.05 6.18
N ASN A 238 -0.66 -12.26 5.69
CA ASN A 238 -1.47 -13.43 6.03
C ASN A 238 -1.28 -14.59 5.04
N LEU A 239 -0.41 -14.46 4.04
CA LEU A 239 -0.01 -15.55 3.15
C LEU A 239 1.14 -16.37 3.78
N PRO A 240 1.29 -17.66 3.43
CA PRO A 240 2.34 -18.53 3.97
C PRO A 240 3.75 -18.05 3.59
N ALA A 241 4.70 -18.10 4.55
CA ALA A 241 6.05 -17.56 4.42
C ALA A 241 6.99 -18.29 3.43
N SER A 242 6.61 -19.48 2.95
CA SER A 242 7.25 -20.16 1.81
C SER A 242 6.78 -19.63 0.45
N SER A 243 5.83 -18.70 0.44
CA SER A 243 5.69 -17.72 -0.61
C SER A 243 6.59 -16.54 -0.26
N PRO A 244 7.57 -16.17 -1.09
CA PRO A 244 7.89 -14.77 -1.12
C PRO A 244 6.61 -14.04 -1.49
N GLY A 245 6.32 -12.94 -0.79
CA GLY A 245 5.20 -12.08 -1.15
C GLY A 245 5.33 -11.61 -2.61
N PRO A 246 4.47 -10.70 -3.09
CA PRO A 246 4.52 -10.10 -4.44
C PRO A 246 5.85 -9.38 -4.82
N ALA A 247 6.86 -9.50 -3.97
CA ALA A 247 8.18 -8.93 -4.04
C ALA A 247 9.29 -9.99 -4.30
N ALA A 248 8.99 -11.29 -4.27
CA ALA A 248 9.74 -12.26 -5.05
C ALA A 248 8.70 -13.10 -5.79
N GLY A 249 8.80 -13.18 -7.12
CA GLY A 249 7.75 -13.69 -8.00
C GLY A 249 7.56 -15.21 -7.94
N THR A 250 7.53 -15.79 -6.75
CA THR A 250 7.15 -17.18 -6.56
C THR A 250 5.69 -17.21 -6.13
N LEU A 251 4.95 -18.18 -6.69
CA LEU A 251 3.55 -18.46 -6.36
C LEU A 251 3.33 -18.46 -4.83
N PRO A 252 2.15 -17.99 -4.35
CA PRO A 252 1.72 -18.25 -2.99
C PRO A 252 1.90 -19.74 -2.68
N GLY A 253 2.54 -20.01 -1.55
CA GLY A 253 2.92 -21.35 -1.13
C GLY A 253 1.72 -22.29 -1.18
N THR A 254 2.02 -23.59 -1.22
CA THR A 254 1.11 -24.73 -1.44
C THR A 254 -0.05 -24.87 -0.45
N ASP A 255 -0.23 -23.93 0.51
CA ASP A 255 -1.40 -23.90 1.38
C ASP A 255 -2.59 -23.23 0.69
N LEU A 256 -3.24 -24.00 -0.18
CA LEU A 256 -4.48 -23.67 -0.88
C LEU A 256 -5.56 -23.13 0.08
N SER A 257 -5.62 -23.66 1.31
CA SER A 257 -6.64 -23.28 2.30
C SER A 257 -6.43 -21.86 2.83
N GLN A 258 -5.17 -21.49 3.10
CA GLN A 258 -4.82 -20.15 3.53
C GLN A 258 -5.01 -19.13 2.40
N ASN A 259 -4.65 -19.49 1.17
CA ASN A 259 -4.88 -18.65 -0.02
C ASN A 259 -6.37 -18.39 -0.24
N ALA A 260 -7.21 -19.43 -0.11
CA ALA A 260 -8.66 -19.30 -0.21
C ALA A 260 -9.23 -18.39 0.90
N ALA A 261 -8.73 -18.49 2.13
CA ALA A 261 -9.16 -17.63 3.23
C ALA A 261 -8.80 -16.15 3.00
N VAL A 262 -7.61 -15.86 2.47
CA VAL A 262 -7.20 -14.50 2.11
C VAL A 262 -8.01 -13.98 0.92
N LEU A 263 -8.26 -14.84 -0.09
CA LEU A 263 -9.11 -14.50 -1.23
C LEU A 263 -10.52 -14.11 -0.78
N SER A 264 -11.14 -14.90 0.10
CA SER A 264 -12.49 -14.61 0.62
C SER A 264 -12.58 -13.23 1.29
N LYS A 265 -11.58 -12.86 2.09
CA LYS A 265 -11.48 -11.51 2.68
C LYS A 265 -11.33 -10.44 1.60
N LEU A 266 -10.42 -10.66 0.65
CA LEU A 266 -10.15 -9.70 -0.43
C LEU A 266 -11.38 -9.49 -1.33
N ILE A 267 -12.16 -10.54 -1.61
CA ILE A 267 -13.46 -10.45 -2.30
C ILE A 267 -14.39 -9.48 -1.56
N SER A 268 -14.54 -9.65 -0.25
CA SER A 268 -15.38 -8.77 0.58
C SER A 268 -14.87 -7.33 0.59
N TYR A 269 -13.55 -7.13 0.73
CA TYR A 269 -12.94 -5.80 0.79
C TYR A 269 -13.05 -5.06 -0.54
N VAL A 270 -12.76 -5.71 -1.67
CA VAL A 270 -12.91 -5.12 -3.01
C VAL A 270 -14.36 -4.74 -3.28
N GLY A 271 -15.34 -5.53 -2.82
CA GLY A 271 -16.75 -5.18 -2.93
C GLY A 271 -17.17 -3.90 -2.19
N GLN A 272 -16.42 -3.50 -1.15
CA GLN A 272 -16.70 -2.29 -0.36
C GLN A 272 -16.00 -1.04 -0.90
N ILE A 273 -14.96 -1.19 -1.73
CA ILE A 273 -14.22 -0.07 -2.30
C ILE A 273 -15.04 0.51 -3.46
N THR A 274 -15.47 1.77 -3.31
CA THR A 274 -16.24 2.49 -4.32
C THR A 274 -15.59 3.85 -4.65
N PRO A 275 -15.78 4.38 -5.88
CA PRO A 275 -15.21 5.68 -6.24
C PRO A 275 -15.67 6.82 -5.33
N ASN A 276 -14.72 7.53 -4.75
CA ASN A 276 -14.95 8.69 -3.90
C ASN A 276 -13.76 9.67 -3.97
N GLU A 277 -13.95 10.91 -3.52
CA GLU A 277 -12.93 11.98 -3.64
C GLU A 277 -11.62 11.69 -2.89
N GLY A 278 -11.66 10.87 -1.84
CA GLY A 278 -10.48 10.49 -1.05
C GLY A 278 -9.76 9.23 -1.54
N LEU A 279 -10.24 8.59 -2.61
CA LEU A 279 -9.69 7.35 -3.11
C LEU A 279 -8.47 7.62 -4.01
N ASP A 280 -7.32 7.09 -3.59
CA ASP A 280 -6.10 7.14 -4.37
C ASP A 280 -6.05 5.93 -5.32
N GLU A 281 -6.41 6.15 -6.58
CA GLU A 281 -6.60 5.10 -7.59
C GLU A 281 -5.33 4.31 -7.89
N SER A 282 -4.15 4.91 -7.72
CA SER A 282 -2.87 4.24 -8.01
C SER A 282 -2.57 3.07 -7.07
N LYS A 283 -3.33 2.93 -5.97
CA LYS A 283 -3.23 1.79 -5.03
C LYS A 283 -4.07 0.59 -5.44
N LEU A 284 -5.16 0.78 -6.19
CA LEU A 284 -6.08 -0.28 -6.62
C LEU A 284 -5.40 -1.43 -7.38
N PRO A 285 -4.41 -1.19 -8.27
CA PRO A 285 -3.75 -2.26 -9.01
C PRO A 285 -3.08 -3.30 -8.11
N LEU A 286 -2.62 -2.92 -6.91
CA LEU A 286 -2.03 -3.85 -5.94
C LEU A 286 -3.05 -4.88 -5.47
N LEU A 287 -4.26 -4.43 -5.16
CA LEU A 287 -5.35 -5.30 -4.72
C LEU A 287 -5.85 -6.17 -5.87
N TRP A 288 -6.02 -5.62 -7.07
CA TRP A 288 -6.47 -6.38 -8.23
C TRP A 288 -5.45 -7.43 -8.68
N MET A 289 -4.15 -7.09 -8.65
CA MET A 289 -3.06 -8.05 -8.90
C MET A 289 -3.13 -9.21 -7.90
N LEU A 290 -3.22 -8.91 -6.60
CA LEU A 290 -3.32 -9.93 -5.56
C LEU A 290 -4.58 -10.78 -5.73
N TYR A 291 -5.70 -10.17 -6.12
CA TYR A 291 -6.98 -10.85 -6.36
C TYR A 291 -6.86 -11.91 -7.44
N VAL A 292 -6.36 -11.54 -8.62
CA VAL A 292 -6.24 -12.48 -9.74
C VAL A 292 -5.18 -13.56 -9.48
N GLN A 293 -4.11 -13.21 -8.76
CA GLN A 293 -3.09 -14.18 -8.31
C GLN A 293 -3.67 -15.22 -7.34
N LEU A 294 -4.52 -14.79 -6.40
CA LEU A 294 -5.17 -15.68 -5.44
C LEU A 294 -6.29 -16.52 -6.05
N ILE A 295 -6.96 -16.05 -7.11
CA ILE A 295 -7.89 -16.92 -7.86
C ILE A 295 -7.13 -18.12 -8.45
N HIS A 296 -6.00 -17.88 -9.09
CA HIS A 296 -5.23 -18.95 -9.73
C HIS A 296 -4.72 -20.01 -8.72
N THR A 297 -4.41 -19.59 -7.50
CA THR A 297 -3.71 -20.41 -6.50
C THR A 297 -4.53 -20.82 -5.29
N GLY A 298 -5.70 -20.21 -5.08
CA GLY A 298 -6.60 -20.48 -3.95
C GLY A 298 -8.00 -20.90 -4.38
N CYS A 299 -8.28 -20.99 -5.68
CA CYS A 299 -9.58 -21.35 -6.22
C CYS A 299 -9.40 -22.28 -7.43
N GLN A 300 -9.44 -23.60 -7.20
CA GLN A 300 -9.24 -24.61 -8.26
C GLN A 300 -10.44 -25.55 -8.45
N GLU A 301 -11.45 -25.47 -7.60
CA GLU A 301 -12.59 -26.40 -7.62
C GLU A 301 -13.84 -25.79 -8.27
N GLY A 302 -14.41 -26.52 -9.23
CA GLY A 302 -15.71 -26.20 -9.84
C GLY A 302 -15.79 -24.79 -10.46
N ASN A 303 -16.91 -24.11 -10.22
CA ASN A 303 -17.21 -22.77 -10.78
C ASN A 303 -16.78 -21.62 -9.86
N ALA A 304 -16.17 -21.89 -8.71
CA ALA A 304 -15.75 -20.87 -7.76
C ALA A 304 -14.78 -19.81 -8.36
N PRO A 305 -13.84 -20.17 -9.26
CA PRO A 305 -12.95 -19.18 -9.88
C PRO A 305 -13.71 -18.21 -10.77
N VAL A 306 -14.65 -18.71 -11.58
CA VAL A 306 -15.53 -17.89 -12.43
C VAL A 306 -16.40 -16.96 -11.59
N GLN A 307 -17.03 -17.48 -10.52
CA GLN A 307 -17.84 -16.65 -9.63
C GLN A 307 -17.01 -15.51 -9.01
N SER A 308 -15.78 -15.81 -8.60
CA SER A 308 -14.85 -14.80 -8.08
C SER A 308 -14.47 -13.77 -9.14
N LEU A 309 -14.20 -14.20 -10.38
CA LEU A 309 -13.94 -13.29 -11.50
C LEU A 309 -15.15 -12.39 -11.81
N ASN A 310 -16.37 -12.92 -11.76
CA ASN A 310 -17.58 -12.13 -11.98
C ASN A 310 -17.77 -11.03 -10.93
N ILE A 311 -17.40 -11.28 -9.68
CA ILE A 311 -17.39 -10.25 -8.63
C ILE A 311 -16.38 -9.15 -8.98
N LEU A 312 -15.16 -9.52 -9.39
CA LEU A 312 -14.15 -8.56 -9.82
C LEU A 312 -14.60 -7.76 -11.05
N LEU A 313 -15.18 -8.43 -12.06
CA LEU A 313 -15.73 -7.77 -13.25
C LEU A 313 -16.82 -6.76 -12.89
N SER A 314 -17.71 -7.09 -11.95
CA SER A 314 -18.74 -6.17 -11.44
C SER A 314 -18.11 -4.93 -10.78
N HIS A 315 -17.11 -5.14 -9.92
CA HIS A 315 -16.37 -4.06 -9.28
C HIS A 315 -15.70 -3.13 -10.30
N LEU A 316 -14.95 -3.68 -11.26
CA LEU A 316 -14.27 -2.90 -12.31
C LEU A 316 -15.27 -2.13 -13.18
N ASN A 317 -16.39 -2.74 -13.56
CA ASN A 317 -17.46 -2.08 -14.31
C ASN A 317 -18.12 -0.93 -13.54
N GLY A 318 -18.17 -1.02 -12.20
CA GLY A 318 -18.58 0.07 -11.31
C GLY A 318 -17.70 1.32 -11.47
N PHE A 319 -16.37 1.15 -11.55
CA PHE A 319 -15.43 2.25 -11.80
C PHE A 319 -15.56 2.80 -13.23
N ILE A 320 -15.69 1.92 -14.23
CA ILE A 320 -15.85 2.31 -15.64
C ILE A 320 -17.10 3.15 -15.85
N SER A 321 -18.20 2.76 -15.22
CA SER A 321 -19.52 3.36 -15.43
C SER A 321 -19.82 4.50 -14.46
N TYR A 322 -18.91 4.79 -13.52
CA TYR A 322 -19.14 5.79 -12.48
C TYR A 322 -19.43 7.17 -13.07
N LYS A 323 -20.58 7.73 -12.66
CA LYS A 323 -21.02 9.09 -12.96
C LYS A 323 -21.34 9.80 -11.64
N PRO A 324 -20.70 10.94 -11.33
CA PRO A 324 -20.99 11.66 -10.09
C PRO A 324 -22.43 12.20 -10.12
N SER A 325 -23.15 12.06 -9.00
CA SER A 325 -24.59 12.36 -8.85
C SER A 325 -24.97 13.84 -9.05
N TRP A 326 -24.03 14.77 -8.91
CA TRP A 326 -24.26 16.21 -9.08
C TRP A 326 -24.05 16.69 -10.52
N GLN A 327 -25.02 16.45 -11.41
CA GLN A 327 -24.98 16.91 -12.81
C GLN A 327 -25.72 18.26 -13.05
N LEU A 328 -26.32 18.85 -12.01
CA LEU A 328 -27.18 20.04 -12.16
C LEU A 328 -26.46 21.40 -12.10
N LEU A 329 -25.19 21.48 -11.67
CA LEU A 329 -24.45 22.75 -11.57
C LEU A 329 -23.29 22.90 -12.56
N SER A 330 -23.09 21.96 -13.49
CA SER A 330 -22.06 22.05 -14.54
C SER A 330 -22.30 23.17 -15.57
N ALA A 331 -23.44 23.86 -15.51
CA ALA A 331 -23.76 25.01 -16.36
C ALA A 331 -22.99 26.30 -16.01
N ILE A 332 -22.28 26.36 -14.87
CA ILE A 332 -21.60 27.58 -14.37
C ILE A 332 -20.10 27.61 -14.72
N GLY A 333 -19.60 26.69 -15.57
CA GLY A 333 -18.24 26.79 -16.13
C GLY A 333 -17.08 26.42 -15.19
N LEU A 334 -17.37 25.96 -13.97
CA LEU A 334 -16.38 25.31 -13.11
C LEU A 334 -16.12 23.90 -13.65
N LYS A 335 -14.96 23.69 -14.29
CA LYS A 335 -14.53 22.36 -14.77
C LYS A 335 -14.50 21.39 -13.60
N LYS A 336 -15.41 20.41 -13.62
CA LYS A 336 -15.52 19.37 -12.60
C LYS A 336 -14.37 18.37 -12.75
N GLN A 337 -13.64 18.08 -11.68
CA GLN A 337 -12.74 16.92 -11.65
C GLN A 337 -13.59 15.65 -11.70
N THR A 338 -13.32 14.77 -12.66
CA THR A 338 -13.89 13.43 -12.67
C THR A 338 -13.31 12.66 -11.48
N ILE A 339 -14.18 12.14 -10.60
CA ILE A 339 -13.75 11.35 -9.43
C ILE A 339 -12.94 10.11 -9.88
N VAL A 340 -13.31 9.51 -11.02
CA VAL A 340 -12.55 8.42 -11.64
C VAL A 340 -11.75 8.92 -12.84
N SER A 341 -10.43 8.80 -12.80
CA SER A 341 -9.54 9.28 -13.87
C SER A 341 -9.58 8.41 -15.14
N ASN A 342 -9.18 8.97 -16.28
CA ASN A 342 -9.06 8.19 -17.53
C ASN A 342 -8.00 7.09 -17.42
N LYS A 343 -6.95 7.28 -16.60
CA LYS A 343 -5.95 6.24 -16.31
C LYS A 343 -6.60 5.03 -15.63
N CYS A 344 -7.39 5.27 -14.59
CA CYS A 344 -8.11 4.23 -13.88
C CYS A 344 -9.17 3.56 -14.76
N ARG A 345 -9.94 4.34 -15.54
CA ARG A 345 -10.92 3.78 -16.51
C ARG A 345 -10.25 2.91 -17.57
N LEU A 346 -9.10 3.32 -18.10
CA LEU A 346 -8.34 2.53 -19.06
C LEU A 346 -7.86 1.22 -18.43
N LEU A 347 -7.29 1.27 -17.22
CA LEU A 347 -6.85 0.06 -16.51
C LEU A 347 -8.02 -0.89 -16.23
N CYS A 348 -9.15 -0.37 -15.76
CA CYS A 348 -10.36 -1.18 -15.51
C CYS A 348 -10.88 -1.82 -16.79
N LYS A 349 -11.04 -1.04 -17.88
CA LYS A 349 -11.49 -1.57 -19.18
C LYS A 349 -10.55 -2.63 -19.71
N SER A 350 -9.24 -2.38 -19.63
CA SER A 350 -8.20 -3.33 -20.06
C SER A 350 -8.27 -4.63 -19.26
N LEU A 351 -8.44 -4.56 -17.94
CA LEU A 351 -8.57 -5.74 -17.09
C LEU A 351 -9.89 -6.49 -17.31
N VAL A 352 -11.01 -5.79 -17.51
CA VAL A 352 -12.29 -6.40 -17.89
C VAL A 352 -12.17 -7.15 -19.22
N SER A 353 -11.64 -6.50 -20.25
CA SER A 353 -11.41 -7.15 -21.55
C SER A 353 -10.47 -8.34 -21.42
N PHE A 354 -9.37 -8.21 -20.67
CA PHE A 354 -8.45 -9.31 -20.43
C PHE A 354 -9.14 -10.51 -19.78
N ILE A 355 -9.85 -10.31 -18.65
CA ILE A 355 -10.52 -11.40 -17.92
C ILE A 355 -11.55 -12.09 -18.81
N LEU A 356 -12.40 -11.34 -19.52
CA LEU A 356 -13.43 -11.92 -20.39
C LEU A 356 -12.81 -12.78 -21.51
N THR A 357 -11.66 -12.39 -22.05
CA THR A 357 -10.95 -13.20 -23.06
C THR A 357 -10.34 -14.48 -22.51
N GLN A 358 -10.30 -14.64 -21.19
CA GLN A 358 -9.89 -15.90 -20.54
C GLN A 358 -11.06 -16.84 -20.24
N LEU A 359 -12.30 -16.44 -20.57
CA LEU A 359 -13.53 -17.18 -20.32
C LEU A 359 -14.24 -17.54 -21.65
N PRO A 360 -13.66 -18.40 -22.51
CA PRO A 360 -14.28 -18.78 -23.77
C PRO A 360 -15.55 -19.60 -23.54
N GLU A 361 -16.44 -19.56 -24.53
CA GLU A 361 -17.68 -20.32 -24.56
C GLU A 361 -17.52 -21.55 -25.47
N ARG A 362 -18.27 -22.61 -25.19
CA ARG A 362 -18.35 -23.77 -26.07
C ARG A 362 -19.28 -23.45 -27.24
N ILE A 363 -18.97 -24.00 -28.41
CA ILE A 363 -19.85 -23.89 -29.57
C ILE A 363 -21.13 -24.71 -29.29
N GLU A 364 -22.30 -24.06 -29.42
CA GLU A 364 -23.60 -24.72 -29.24
C GLU A 364 -23.77 -25.87 -30.26
N GLY A 365 -24.05 -27.09 -29.79
CA GLY A 365 -24.36 -28.26 -30.64
C GLY A 365 -23.51 -29.51 -30.42
N GLU A 366 -22.40 -29.42 -29.67
CA GLU A 366 -21.59 -30.57 -29.25
C GLU A 366 -22.19 -31.23 -27.98
N PRO A 367 -22.39 -32.56 -27.94
CA PRO A 367 -23.01 -33.24 -26.81
C PRO A 367 -22.22 -33.02 -25.52
N GLU A 368 -22.91 -32.69 -24.43
CA GLU A 368 -22.31 -32.56 -23.10
C GLU A 368 -21.56 -33.84 -22.75
N SER A 369 -20.23 -33.80 -22.75
CA SER A 369 -19.45 -34.84 -22.09
C SER A 369 -19.85 -34.83 -20.61
N PRO A 370 -20.38 -35.92 -20.03
CA PRO A 370 -20.93 -35.96 -18.67
C PRO A 370 -19.89 -35.72 -17.55
N THR A 371 -18.64 -35.43 -17.91
CA THR A 371 -17.49 -35.27 -17.01
C THR A 371 -17.03 -33.81 -16.82
N MET A 372 -17.65 -32.82 -17.49
CA MET A 372 -17.19 -31.42 -17.47
C MET A 372 -18.34 -30.43 -17.24
N SER A 373 -18.79 -30.31 -15.99
CA SER A 373 -19.85 -29.38 -15.55
C SER A 373 -19.35 -27.98 -15.15
N SER A 374 -18.04 -27.70 -15.33
CA SER A 374 -17.41 -26.41 -15.01
C SER A 374 -17.10 -25.58 -16.25
N GLN A 375 -17.35 -24.27 -16.18
CA GLN A 375 -16.99 -23.33 -17.24
C GLN A 375 -15.46 -23.27 -17.42
N TYR A 376 -15.01 -23.35 -18.67
CA TYR A 376 -13.58 -23.40 -19.01
C TYR A 376 -12.91 -22.05 -18.78
N ILE A 377 -11.71 -22.08 -18.20
CA ILE A 377 -10.86 -20.90 -17.97
C ILE A 377 -9.49 -21.17 -18.62
N ARG A 378 -8.98 -20.20 -19.39
CA ARG A 378 -7.60 -20.26 -19.92
C ARG A 378 -6.59 -20.09 -18.78
N GLN A 379 -6.08 -21.20 -18.23
CA GLN A 379 -5.11 -21.18 -17.12
C GLN A 379 -3.65 -21.30 -17.56
N GLN A 380 -3.38 -21.64 -18.82
CA GLN A 380 -2.02 -21.87 -19.33
C GLN A 380 -1.74 -21.07 -20.60
N SER A 381 -0.45 -20.81 -20.86
CA SER A 381 0.02 -20.23 -22.11
C SER A 381 -0.42 -21.08 -23.30
N GLY A 382 -0.90 -20.45 -24.38
CA GLY A 382 -1.34 -21.15 -25.58
C GLY A 382 -2.66 -21.93 -25.43
N ALA A 383 -3.34 -21.84 -24.29
CA ALA A 383 -4.61 -22.53 -24.08
C ALA A 383 -5.67 -22.13 -25.14
N PRO A 384 -6.51 -23.09 -25.62
CA PRO A 384 -7.52 -22.86 -26.65
C PRO A 384 -8.57 -21.80 -26.25
N GLY A 385 -9.30 -21.28 -27.23
CA GLY A 385 -10.33 -20.25 -27.04
C GLY A 385 -9.78 -18.83 -26.87
N HIS A 386 -8.52 -18.58 -27.24
CA HIS A 386 -7.99 -17.22 -27.34
C HIS A 386 -8.66 -16.42 -28.47
N LEU A 387 -8.56 -15.09 -28.44
CA LEU A 387 -9.24 -14.19 -29.39
C LEU A 387 -9.03 -14.50 -30.88
N THR A 388 -7.85 -15.01 -31.22
CA THR A 388 -7.45 -15.35 -32.60
C THR A 388 -7.46 -16.85 -32.85
N SER A 389 -8.02 -17.64 -31.92
CA SER A 389 -8.07 -19.10 -32.02
C SER A 389 -9.07 -19.53 -33.08
N ASN A 390 -8.68 -20.51 -33.88
CA ASN A 390 -9.55 -21.25 -34.79
C ASN A 390 -9.98 -22.60 -34.20
N SER A 391 -9.96 -22.74 -32.86
CA SER A 391 -10.40 -23.96 -32.17
C SER A 391 -11.85 -24.30 -32.55
N SER A 392 -12.11 -25.58 -32.84
CA SER A 392 -13.44 -26.08 -33.16
C SER A 392 -14.39 -26.13 -31.96
N ASP A 393 -13.85 -26.10 -30.74
CA ASP A 393 -14.63 -26.47 -29.54
C ASP A 393 -14.85 -25.27 -28.60
N LEU A 394 -13.97 -24.27 -28.67
CA LEU A 394 -13.95 -23.11 -27.77
C LEU A 394 -13.75 -21.83 -28.56
N VAL A 395 -14.69 -20.91 -28.42
CA VAL A 395 -14.68 -19.60 -29.10
C VAL A 395 -14.71 -18.46 -28.08
N PRO A 396 -14.16 -17.29 -28.42
CA PRO A 396 -14.31 -16.10 -27.59
C PRO A 396 -15.79 -15.77 -27.38
N SER A 397 -16.18 -15.43 -26.15
CA SER A 397 -17.56 -15.04 -25.85
C SER A 397 -17.95 -13.73 -26.57
N PRO A 398 -19.23 -13.53 -26.91
CA PRO A 398 -19.73 -12.27 -27.46
C PRO A 398 -19.41 -11.07 -26.56
N GLU A 399 -19.43 -11.28 -25.24
CA GLU A 399 -19.08 -10.26 -24.26
C GLU A 399 -17.60 -9.88 -24.32
N ALA A 400 -16.70 -10.86 -24.49
CA ALA A 400 -15.27 -10.61 -24.68
C ALA A 400 -15.02 -9.79 -25.96
N LEU A 401 -15.62 -10.19 -27.09
CA LEU A 401 -15.48 -9.47 -28.37
C LEU A 401 -16.00 -8.04 -28.27
N LYS A 402 -17.15 -7.84 -27.65
CA LYS A 402 -17.73 -6.51 -27.40
C LYS A 402 -16.82 -5.66 -26.52
N SER A 403 -16.30 -6.22 -25.44
CA SER A 403 -15.41 -5.53 -24.50
C SER A 403 -14.12 -5.08 -25.19
N VAL A 404 -13.48 -5.95 -25.98
CA VAL A 404 -12.28 -5.62 -26.76
C VAL A 404 -12.57 -4.54 -27.80
N SER A 405 -13.68 -4.63 -28.53
CA SER A 405 -14.07 -3.57 -29.49
C SER A 405 -14.29 -2.22 -28.81
N GLN A 406 -14.91 -2.19 -27.62
CA GLN A 406 -15.06 -0.97 -26.83
C GLN A 406 -13.73 -0.40 -26.34
N LEU A 407 -12.75 -1.26 -26.04
CA LEU A 407 -11.41 -0.85 -25.66
C LEU A 407 -10.68 -0.22 -26.86
N GLU A 408 -10.76 -0.84 -28.04
CA GLU A 408 -10.19 -0.30 -29.30
C GLU A 408 -10.76 1.08 -29.66
N GLN A 409 -12.05 1.29 -29.44
CA GLN A 409 -12.70 2.58 -29.70
C GLN A 409 -12.11 3.74 -28.89
N LEU A 410 -11.49 3.48 -27.73
CA LEU A 410 -10.81 4.51 -26.94
C LEU A 410 -9.65 5.18 -27.70
N ALA A 411 -9.06 4.51 -28.69
CA ALA A 411 -7.98 5.08 -29.50
C ALA A 411 -8.43 6.31 -30.31
N SER A 412 -9.73 6.39 -30.61
CA SER A 412 -10.35 7.51 -31.31
C SER A 412 -10.88 8.61 -30.37
N ASP A 413 -10.96 8.34 -29.06
CA ASP A 413 -11.45 9.29 -28.07
C ASP A 413 -10.34 10.27 -27.65
N LYS A 414 -10.61 11.56 -27.82
CA LYS A 414 -9.68 12.65 -27.47
C LYS A 414 -9.29 12.63 -25.99
N ASN A 415 -10.13 12.09 -25.11
CA ASN A 415 -9.87 11.96 -23.68
C ASN A 415 -8.73 10.98 -23.35
N TYR A 416 -8.33 10.12 -24.29
CA TYR A 416 -7.31 9.09 -24.13
C TYR A 416 -6.08 9.32 -25.01
N ASN A 417 -5.93 10.48 -25.65
CA ASN A 417 -4.81 10.78 -26.53
C ASN A 417 -3.43 10.54 -25.86
N ASP A 418 -3.27 10.96 -24.62
CA ASP A 418 -2.02 10.80 -23.86
C ASP A 418 -1.84 9.38 -23.29
N LEU A 419 -2.84 8.52 -23.45
CA LEU A 419 -2.86 7.13 -22.97
C LEU A 419 -2.80 6.09 -24.10
N LYS A 420 -2.63 6.53 -25.34
CA LYS A 420 -2.54 5.63 -26.52
C LYS A 420 -1.45 4.56 -26.38
N PRO A 421 -0.22 4.86 -25.92
CA PRO A 421 0.80 3.82 -25.75
C PRO A 421 0.37 2.73 -24.75
N GLN A 422 -0.33 3.12 -23.68
CA GLN A 422 -0.85 2.20 -22.67
C GLN A 422 -2.02 1.37 -23.20
N LEU A 423 -2.88 1.96 -24.03
CA LEU A 423 -3.96 1.26 -24.71
C LEU A 423 -3.42 0.22 -25.70
N GLU A 424 -2.43 0.59 -26.52
CA GLU A 424 -1.76 -0.31 -27.46
C GLU A 424 -1.10 -1.48 -26.73
N LEU A 425 -0.38 -1.20 -25.64
CA LEU A 425 0.21 -2.22 -24.78
C LEU A 425 -0.84 -3.18 -24.22
N ALA A 426 -1.98 -2.65 -23.76
CA ALA A 426 -3.07 -3.46 -23.24
C ALA A 426 -3.64 -4.39 -24.31
N LEU A 427 -3.96 -3.85 -25.50
CA LEU A 427 -4.48 -4.62 -26.63
C LEU A 427 -3.49 -5.69 -27.11
N GLN A 428 -2.19 -5.38 -27.13
CA GLN A 428 -1.14 -6.34 -27.47
C GLN A 428 -1.16 -7.53 -26.50
N CYS A 429 -1.19 -7.27 -25.19
CA CYS A 429 -1.21 -8.35 -24.19
C CYS A 429 -2.52 -9.16 -24.24
N ILE A 430 -3.66 -8.52 -24.48
CA ILE A 430 -4.97 -9.19 -24.59
C ILE A 430 -5.02 -10.15 -25.80
N ARG A 431 -4.36 -9.79 -26.91
CA ARG A 431 -4.33 -10.59 -28.14
C ARG A 431 -3.25 -11.66 -28.15
N ASP A 432 -2.26 -11.56 -27.27
CA ASP A 432 -1.14 -12.49 -27.19
C ASP A 432 -1.58 -13.82 -26.54
N PRO A 433 -1.49 -14.96 -27.24
CA PRO A 433 -1.93 -16.26 -26.73
C PRO A 433 -1.13 -16.73 -25.50
N ASN A 434 0.06 -16.16 -25.26
CA ASN A 434 0.88 -16.49 -24.09
C ASN A 434 0.32 -15.91 -22.78
N TYR A 435 -0.57 -14.91 -22.86
CA TYR A 435 -1.28 -14.42 -21.69
C TYR A 435 -2.48 -15.32 -21.38
N SER A 436 -2.64 -15.61 -20.09
CA SER A 436 -3.66 -16.48 -19.50
C SER A 436 -4.00 -16.01 -18.09
N MET A 437 -4.91 -16.70 -17.39
CA MET A 437 -5.19 -16.37 -15.98
C MET A 437 -3.98 -16.56 -15.06
N ALA A 438 -3.05 -17.47 -15.37
CA ALA A 438 -1.86 -17.68 -14.54
C ALA A 438 -0.96 -16.44 -14.48
N ASN A 439 -0.82 -15.70 -15.59
CA ASN A 439 0.00 -14.49 -15.67
C ASN A 439 -0.82 -13.18 -15.73
N CYS A 440 -2.12 -13.22 -15.41
CA CYS A 440 -2.97 -12.03 -15.37
C CYS A 440 -2.44 -10.94 -14.42
N HIS A 441 -1.86 -11.34 -13.29
CA HIS A 441 -1.25 -10.42 -12.33
C HIS A 441 -0.08 -9.63 -12.94
N HIS A 442 0.71 -10.24 -13.83
CA HIS A 442 1.76 -9.54 -14.58
C HIS A 442 1.19 -8.50 -15.54
N PHE A 443 0.10 -8.83 -16.25
CA PHE A 443 -0.60 -7.87 -17.10
C PHE A 443 -1.06 -6.63 -16.31
N VAL A 444 -1.67 -6.82 -15.14
CA VAL A 444 -2.13 -5.72 -14.27
C VAL A 444 -0.97 -4.80 -13.90
N ILE A 445 0.14 -5.34 -13.41
CA ILE A 445 1.29 -4.53 -12.97
C ILE A 445 2.04 -3.90 -14.14
N LYS A 446 2.19 -4.61 -15.25
CA LYS A 446 2.83 -4.10 -16.46
C LYS A 446 2.11 -2.85 -16.97
N LEU A 447 0.77 -2.86 -16.97
CA LEU A 447 -0.01 -1.68 -17.36
C LEU A 447 -0.01 -0.60 -16.26
N ALA A 448 -0.15 -0.97 -14.99
CA ALA A 448 -0.14 -0.03 -13.87
C ALA A 448 1.16 0.80 -13.80
N LYS A 449 2.32 0.17 -14.00
CA LYS A 449 3.63 0.85 -14.04
C LYS A 449 3.74 1.89 -15.16
N ARG A 450 2.97 1.76 -16.24
CA ARG A 450 2.92 2.74 -17.34
C ARG A 450 1.91 3.86 -17.09
N LEU A 451 0.99 3.68 -16.15
CA LEU A 451 -0.05 4.65 -15.80
C LEU A 451 0.32 5.50 -14.57
N TYR A 452 1.05 4.90 -13.63
CA TYR A 452 1.30 5.40 -12.28
C TYR A 452 2.81 5.47 -12.01
N SER A 453 3.28 6.60 -11.45
CA SER A 453 4.70 6.85 -11.16
C SER A 453 5.07 6.56 -9.70
N GLU A 454 4.11 6.12 -8.91
CA GLU A 454 4.23 5.89 -7.48
C GLU A 454 5.24 4.75 -7.19
N GLY A 455 6.20 5.02 -6.30
CA GLY A 455 7.30 4.09 -6.01
C GLY A 455 6.84 2.71 -5.53
N TYR A 456 5.68 2.61 -4.88
CA TYR A 456 5.11 1.34 -4.43
C TYR A 456 4.60 0.47 -5.59
N ILE A 457 4.23 1.07 -6.73
CA ILE A 457 3.93 0.35 -7.98
C ILE A 457 5.23 -0.01 -8.71
N GLN A 458 6.17 0.94 -8.78
CA GLN A 458 7.43 0.75 -9.51
C GLN A 458 8.33 -0.31 -8.88
N SER A 459 8.30 -0.45 -7.55
CA SER A 459 9.09 -1.42 -6.78
C SER A 459 8.60 -2.87 -6.85
N ILE A 460 7.45 -3.15 -7.48
CA ILE A 460 7.02 -4.54 -7.71
C ILE A 460 7.92 -5.16 -8.78
N CYS A 461 8.46 -6.36 -8.56
CA CYS A 461 9.31 -7.00 -9.58
C CYS A 461 8.47 -7.53 -10.74
N ASN A 462 8.86 -7.21 -11.98
CA ASN A 462 8.32 -7.89 -13.16
C ASN A 462 9.15 -9.16 -13.35
N GLN A 463 8.62 -10.33 -12.98
CA GLN A 463 9.20 -11.57 -13.49
C GLN A 463 8.52 -11.89 -14.81
N THR A 464 9.18 -11.62 -15.93
CA THR A 464 8.98 -12.43 -17.12
C THR A 464 9.70 -13.73 -16.86
N SER A 465 8.98 -14.76 -16.41
CA SER A 465 9.51 -16.11 -16.46
C SER A 465 9.80 -16.42 -17.93
N GLN A 466 11.08 -16.36 -18.29
CA GLN A 466 11.64 -17.24 -19.30
C GLN A 466 11.47 -18.67 -18.76
N GLU A 467 10.27 -19.24 -18.91
CA GLU A 467 10.04 -20.69 -18.85
C GLU A 467 10.08 -21.30 -20.25
N ASN A 468 10.88 -20.73 -21.15
CA ASN A 468 11.17 -21.28 -22.48
C ASN A 468 12.67 -21.38 -22.71
N VAL A 469 13.38 -22.14 -21.86
CA VAL A 469 14.56 -22.91 -22.26
C VAL A 469 14.60 -24.21 -21.45
N GLN A 470 13.91 -25.24 -21.93
CA GLN A 470 14.50 -26.55 -22.21
C GLN A 470 13.54 -27.43 -23.01
#